data_AF-E2AIY9-F1
#
_entry.id   AF-E2AIY9-F1
#
_cell.length_a   1.000
_cell.length_b   1.000
_cell.length_c   1.000
_cell.angle_alpha   90.00
_cell.angle_beta   90.00
_cell.angle_gamma   90.00
#
_symmetry.space_group_name_H-M   'P 1'
#
loop_
_entity.id
_entity.type
_entity.pdbx_description
1 polymer ?
#
loop_
_entity_poly.entity_id
_entity_poly.type
_entity_poly.pdbx_seq_one_letter_code
_entity_poly.pdbx_strand_id
1 'polypeptide(L)'
;MSNDEESLLPEDNEREQIREELKHMSFEDLQKLKEKLGTKMYNQAIFGNKSKRKTEFKRENKNRPREMSAKKPVSRFKESVSVKKVVARDPRFDSLCGTFNEKAFKTAYAFINNLRENDLKTLKHELNETTDPKTKAKIKYLIQRLENQLREEKKRKEKEKKEREEKKEVLDTIKQGEKPAFKKKSEKKVLNLVSQYEELKNKGNLKKHIQRLRKKNKHKDRAKLKTYQME
;
A
#
# COMPACT_ATOMS: atom_id res chain seq x y z
N MET A 1 18.22 21.44 57.78
CA MET A 1 18.42 22.78 57.21
C MET A 1 17.27 23.05 56.22
N SER A 2 15.97 23.02 56.54
CA SER A 2 15.18 23.62 57.64
C SER A 2 15.31 25.15 57.71
N ASN A 3 14.89 25.81 56.63
CA ASN A 3 14.52 27.23 56.56
C ASN A 3 13.12 27.34 55.93
N ASP A 4 12.14 26.61 56.48
CA ASP A 4 10.73 26.68 56.07
C ASP A 4 9.81 27.10 57.25
N GLU A 5 10.37 27.56 58.36
CA GLU A 5 9.59 28.03 59.52
C GLU A 5 9.22 29.52 59.46
N GLU A 6 9.84 30.30 58.58
CA GLU A 6 9.67 31.76 58.56
C GLU A 6 8.56 32.24 57.60
N SER A 7 7.91 31.33 56.87
CA SER A 7 6.86 31.65 55.89
C SER A 7 5.45 31.17 56.27
N LEU A 8 5.25 30.64 57.48
CA LEU A 8 3.95 30.05 57.89
C LEU A 8 3.08 30.99 58.73
N LEU A 9 3.66 32.01 59.36
CA LEU A 9 2.95 32.91 60.27
C LEU A 9 1.97 33.91 59.61
N PRO A 10 2.24 34.47 58.41
CA PRO A 10 1.31 35.43 57.78
C PRO A 10 0.00 34.76 57.35
N GLU A 11 0.11 33.54 56.82
CA GLU A 11 -1.00 32.75 56.29
C GLU A 11 -1.96 32.25 57.38
N ASP A 12 -1.47 32.00 58.59
CA ASP A 12 -2.33 31.50 59.68
C ASP A 12 -3.16 32.63 60.33
N ASN A 13 -2.64 33.86 60.39
CA ASN A 13 -3.39 35.03 60.86
C ASN A 13 -4.55 35.41 59.92
N GLU A 14 -4.32 35.37 58.60
CA GLU A 14 -5.37 35.62 57.60
C GLU A 14 -6.47 34.54 57.64
N ARG A 15 -6.10 33.28 57.92
CA ARG A 15 -7.08 32.18 58.08
C ARG A 15 -7.94 32.33 59.31
N GLU A 16 -7.38 32.82 60.41
CA GLU A 16 -8.14 33.09 61.63
C GLU A 16 -9.18 34.19 61.41
N GLN A 17 -8.80 35.27 60.72
CA GLN A 17 -9.73 36.35 60.32
C GLN A 17 -10.86 35.83 59.42
N ILE A 18 -10.53 35.02 58.40
CA ILE A 18 -11.54 34.39 57.53
C ILE A 18 -12.50 33.49 58.33
N ARG A 19 -11.98 32.75 59.32
CA ARG A 19 -12.83 31.91 60.18
C ARG A 19 -13.75 32.73 61.08
N GLU A 20 -13.29 33.88 61.58
CA GLU A 20 -14.11 34.81 62.36
C GLU A 20 -15.23 35.44 61.51
N GLU A 21 -14.92 35.89 60.29
CA GLU A 21 -15.94 36.43 59.36
C GLU A 21 -17.01 35.39 59.01
N LEU A 22 -16.60 34.15 58.73
CA LEU A 22 -17.53 33.07 58.41
C LEU A 22 -18.39 32.64 59.61
N LYS A 23 -17.91 32.84 60.84
CA LYS A 23 -18.67 32.52 62.07
C LYS A 23 -19.93 33.38 62.22
N HIS A 24 -19.93 34.60 61.67
CA HIS A 24 -21.05 35.53 61.74
C HIS A 24 -22.08 35.36 60.60
N MET A 25 -21.79 34.51 59.60
CA MET A 25 -22.67 34.23 58.47
C MET A 25 -23.68 33.11 58.78
N SER A 26 -24.89 33.19 58.21
CA SER A 26 -25.89 32.13 58.36
C SER A 26 -25.45 30.82 57.68
N PHE A 27 -25.91 29.67 58.16
CA PHE A 27 -25.53 28.37 57.60
C PHE A 27 -25.90 28.22 56.12
N GLU A 28 -27.05 28.77 55.71
CA GLU A 28 -27.48 28.75 54.31
C GLU A 28 -26.51 29.51 53.41
N ASP A 29 -26.02 30.66 53.88
CA ASP A 29 -25.05 31.46 53.15
C ASP A 29 -23.68 30.78 53.08
N LEU A 30 -23.25 30.12 54.16
CA LEU A 30 -22.03 29.31 54.16
C LEU A 30 -22.12 28.14 53.16
N GLN A 31 -23.28 27.52 53.04
CA GLN A 31 -23.48 26.43 52.10
C GLN A 31 -23.49 26.94 50.65
N LYS A 32 -24.20 28.04 50.36
CA LYS A 32 -24.15 28.71 49.04
C LYS A 32 -22.73 29.13 48.69
N LEU A 33 -21.95 29.62 49.65
CA LEU A 33 -20.57 30.03 49.47
C LEU A 33 -19.67 28.83 49.18
N LYS A 34 -19.83 27.72 49.91
CA LYS A 34 -19.13 26.45 49.65
C LYS A 34 -19.47 25.85 48.28
N GLU A 35 -20.72 25.97 47.83
CA GLU A 35 -21.15 25.54 46.50
C GLU A 35 -20.55 26.43 45.40
N LYS A 36 -20.53 27.75 45.59
CA LYS A 36 -19.94 28.72 44.65
C LYS A 36 -18.42 28.59 44.53
N LEU A 37 -17.70 28.56 45.66
CA LEU A 37 -16.23 28.47 45.69
C LEU A 37 -15.72 27.05 45.44
N GLY A 38 -16.56 26.05 45.72
CA GLY A 38 -16.22 24.63 45.64
C GLY A 38 -15.59 24.09 46.94
N THR A 39 -15.92 22.84 47.25
CA THR A 39 -15.55 22.18 48.52
C THR A 39 -14.05 22.14 48.77
N LYS A 40 -13.23 21.97 47.73
CA LYS A 40 -11.77 21.85 47.84
C LYS A 40 -11.10 23.17 48.23
N MET A 41 -11.49 24.27 47.58
CA MET A 41 -10.94 25.60 47.86
C MET A 41 -11.40 26.10 49.23
N TYR A 42 -12.68 25.93 49.55
CA TYR A 42 -13.22 26.25 50.87
C TYR A 42 -12.49 25.50 51.99
N ASN A 43 -12.33 24.17 51.84
CA ASN A 43 -11.61 23.38 52.84
C ASN A 43 -10.13 23.74 52.93
N GLN A 44 -9.49 24.17 51.83
CA GLN A 44 -8.09 24.61 51.83
C GLN A 44 -7.93 25.95 52.56
N ALA A 45 -8.82 26.92 52.32
CA ALA A 45 -8.82 28.20 53.01
C ALA A 45 -9.05 28.02 54.52
N ILE A 46 -9.95 27.12 54.91
CA ILE A 46 -10.27 26.90 56.33
C ILE A 46 -9.27 25.99 57.04
N PHE A 47 -8.90 24.85 56.47
CA PHE A 47 -8.09 23.82 57.14
C PHE A 47 -6.63 23.77 56.69
N GLY A 48 -6.24 24.59 55.70
CA GLY A 48 -4.90 24.58 55.12
C GLY A 48 -4.61 23.39 54.21
N ASN A 49 -3.43 23.42 53.59
CA ASN A 49 -2.95 22.36 52.70
C ASN A 49 -2.52 21.13 53.50
N LYS A 50 -3.34 20.07 53.49
CA LYS A 50 -2.97 18.76 54.06
C LYS A 50 -1.94 18.05 53.18
N SER A 51 -0.66 18.30 53.42
CA SER A 51 0.42 17.51 52.81
C SER A 51 0.43 16.10 53.39
N LYS A 52 0.30 15.08 52.54
CA LYS A 52 0.48 13.68 52.96
C LYS A 52 1.96 13.47 53.29
N ARG A 53 2.29 13.31 54.58
CA ARG A 53 3.64 12.92 55.00
C ARG A 53 4.00 11.59 54.33
N LYS A 54 4.99 11.60 53.42
CA LYS A 54 5.54 10.40 52.81
C LYS A 54 6.41 9.71 53.87
N THR A 55 5.93 8.60 54.43
CA THR A 55 6.77 7.75 55.28
C THR A 55 7.68 6.92 54.37
N GLU A 56 8.95 7.30 54.30
CA GLU A 56 9.96 6.48 53.61
C GLU A 56 10.60 5.50 54.59
N PHE A 57 10.29 4.21 54.45
CA PHE A 57 10.96 3.15 55.20
C PHE A 57 12.37 2.95 54.62
N LYS A 58 13.40 3.30 55.40
CA LYS A 58 14.82 3.08 55.05
C LYS A 58 15.20 1.63 55.36
N ARG A 59 16.21 1.12 54.64
CA ARG A 59 16.82 -0.18 54.95
C ARG A 59 17.92 0.03 56.00
N GLU A 60 18.08 -0.92 56.90
CA GLU A 60 19.17 -0.93 57.89
C GLU A 60 20.51 -1.33 57.26
N ASN A 61 20.51 -2.27 56.29
CA ASN A 61 21.71 -2.69 55.55
C ASN A 61 21.37 -2.92 54.06
N LYS A 62 22.35 -2.77 53.17
CA LYS A 62 22.21 -2.90 51.70
C LYS A 62 21.72 -4.29 51.27
N ASN A 63 22.08 -5.34 52.03
CA ASN A 63 21.72 -6.72 51.72
C ASN A 63 20.35 -7.15 52.27
N ARG A 64 19.59 -6.23 52.90
CA ARG A 64 18.23 -6.48 53.40
C ARG A 64 17.17 -5.95 52.42
N PRO A 65 16.04 -6.64 52.21
CA PRO A 65 14.92 -6.11 51.43
C PRO A 65 14.38 -4.80 52.03
N ARG A 66 13.80 -3.92 51.18
CA ARG A 66 13.11 -2.71 51.64
C ARG A 66 11.70 -3.07 52.04
N GLU A 67 11.25 -2.57 53.18
CA GLU A 67 9.84 -2.55 53.48
C GLU A 67 9.12 -1.60 52.50
N MET A 68 8.00 -2.04 51.94
CA MET A 68 7.14 -1.24 51.07
C MET A 68 5.69 -1.45 51.48
N SER A 69 4.88 -0.38 51.41
CA SER A 69 3.45 -0.51 51.67
C SER A 69 2.78 -1.40 50.63
N ALA A 70 1.95 -2.35 51.10
CA ALA A 70 1.10 -3.18 50.25
C ALA A 70 0.11 -2.38 49.38
N LYS A 71 -0.11 -1.09 49.71
CA LYS A 71 -0.97 -0.18 48.93
C LYS A 71 -0.28 0.40 47.69
N LYS A 72 1.01 0.13 47.47
CA LYS A 72 1.74 0.63 46.29
C LYS A 72 1.50 -0.31 45.09
N PRO A 73 0.83 0.14 44.02
CA PRO A 73 0.58 -0.70 42.86
C PRO A 73 1.90 -1.01 42.12
N VAL A 74 2.00 -2.22 41.58
CA VAL A 74 3.13 -2.62 40.73
C VAL A 74 3.04 -1.91 39.37
N SER A 75 4.16 -1.46 38.81
CA SER A 75 4.19 -0.89 37.45
C SER A 75 3.77 -1.94 36.42
N ARG A 76 2.88 -1.56 35.50
CA ARG A 76 2.41 -2.42 34.40
C ARG A 76 3.36 -2.44 33.19
N PHE A 77 4.35 -1.55 33.17
CA PHE A 77 5.30 -1.47 32.06
C PHE A 77 6.41 -2.52 32.22
N LYS A 78 6.39 -3.54 31.36
CA LYS A 78 7.55 -4.40 31.11
C LYS A 78 8.29 -3.83 29.91
N GLU A 79 9.56 -3.48 30.09
CA GLU A 79 10.43 -2.99 29.02
C GLU A 79 10.83 -4.18 28.14
N SER A 80 10.09 -4.42 27.04
CA SER A 80 10.43 -5.48 26.10
C SER A 80 11.59 -5.02 25.23
N VAL A 81 12.79 -5.54 25.47
CA VAL A 81 13.95 -5.29 24.62
C VAL A 81 13.76 -6.04 23.30
N SER A 82 13.56 -5.32 22.20
CA SER A 82 13.42 -5.92 20.87
C SER A 82 14.77 -6.46 20.39
N VAL A 83 14.95 -7.77 20.46
CA VAL A 83 16.13 -8.44 19.91
C VAL A 83 16.08 -8.38 18.39
N LYS A 84 17.16 -7.93 17.75
CA LYS A 84 17.29 -7.93 16.28
C LYS A 84 17.23 -9.37 15.77
N LYS A 85 16.13 -9.72 15.11
CA LYS A 85 15.97 -11.03 14.47
C LYS A 85 16.81 -11.06 13.18
N VAL A 86 17.72 -12.03 13.06
CA VAL A 86 18.42 -12.29 11.81
C VAL A 86 17.44 -12.99 10.86
N VAL A 87 17.04 -12.30 9.80
CA VAL A 87 16.18 -12.86 8.76
C VAL A 87 17.08 -13.31 7.61
N ALA A 88 17.04 -14.59 7.26
CA ALA A 88 17.68 -15.09 6.05
C ALA A 88 17.03 -14.42 4.83
N ARG A 89 17.83 -13.73 4.02
CA ARG A 89 17.35 -13.04 2.81
C ARG A 89 17.72 -13.86 1.58
N ASP A 90 16.74 -14.18 0.76
CA ASP A 90 16.96 -14.75 -0.56
C ASP A 90 17.19 -13.58 -1.53
N PRO A 91 18.37 -13.46 -2.16
CA PRO A 91 18.67 -12.34 -3.07
C PRO A 91 17.69 -12.25 -4.26
N ARG A 92 17.00 -13.34 -4.61
CA ARG A 92 15.96 -13.32 -5.66
C ARG A 92 14.68 -12.61 -5.23
N PHE A 93 14.42 -12.61 -3.93
CA PHE A 93 13.19 -12.08 -3.33
C PHE A 93 13.45 -10.94 -2.33
N ASP A 94 14.71 -10.52 -2.18
CA ASP A 94 15.08 -9.42 -1.31
C ASP A 94 14.68 -8.09 -1.96
N SER A 95 14.04 -7.22 -1.17
CA SER A 95 13.58 -5.91 -1.63
C SER A 95 14.75 -4.99 -2.04
N LEU A 96 15.95 -5.27 -1.54
CA LEU A 96 17.18 -4.53 -1.86
C LEU A 96 17.75 -4.89 -3.24
N CYS A 97 17.37 -6.03 -3.85
CA CYS A 97 17.97 -6.51 -5.10
C CYS A 97 17.39 -5.86 -6.38
N GLY A 98 16.53 -4.84 -6.23
CA GLY A 98 15.99 -4.05 -7.34
C GLY A 98 14.67 -4.56 -7.89
N THR A 99 14.18 -3.94 -8.98
CA THR A 99 12.89 -4.23 -9.60
C THR A 99 13.05 -4.97 -10.94
N PHE A 100 12.00 -5.65 -11.38
CA PHE A 100 12.00 -6.42 -12.62
C PHE A 100 12.23 -5.54 -13.85
N ASN A 101 13.35 -5.77 -14.54
CA ASN A 101 13.65 -5.13 -15.82
C ASN A 101 13.23 -6.05 -16.99
N GLU A 102 12.09 -5.74 -17.60
CA GLU A 102 11.52 -6.53 -18.69
C GLU A 102 12.47 -6.66 -19.89
N LYS A 103 13.23 -5.62 -20.24
CA LYS A 103 14.13 -5.65 -21.40
C LYS A 103 15.32 -6.58 -21.15
N ALA A 104 15.99 -6.41 -20.00
CA ALA A 104 17.13 -7.23 -19.63
C ALA A 104 16.73 -8.71 -19.47
N PHE A 105 15.55 -8.97 -18.91
CA PHE A 105 15.00 -10.32 -18.82
C PHE A 105 14.79 -10.93 -20.21
N LYS A 106 14.13 -10.21 -21.13
CA LYS A 106 13.89 -10.70 -22.50
C LYS A 106 15.19 -11.01 -23.24
N THR A 107 16.24 -10.21 -23.04
CA THR A 107 17.53 -10.45 -23.68
C THR A 107 18.26 -11.63 -23.05
N ALA A 108 18.33 -11.69 -21.72
CA ALA A 108 19.02 -12.78 -21.00
C ALA A 108 18.34 -14.14 -21.23
N TYR A 109 17.01 -14.15 -21.30
CA TYR A 109 16.21 -15.36 -21.46
C TYR A 109 15.63 -15.51 -22.87
N ALA A 110 16.28 -14.93 -23.88
CA ALA A 110 15.83 -15.04 -25.27
C ALA A 110 15.74 -16.49 -25.78
N PHE A 111 16.59 -17.37 -25.23
CA PHE A 111 16.67 -18.79 -25.58
C PHE A 111 15.39 -19.58 -25.22
N ILE A 112 14.59 -19.11 -24.26
CA ILE A 112 13.35 -19.78 -23.85
C ILE A 112 12.39 -19.93 -25.05
N ASN A 113 12.43 -19.00 -26.00
CA ASN A 113 11.57 -19.08 -27.18
C ASN A 113 11.98 -20.23 -28.10
N ASN A 114 13.28 -20.48 -28.24
CA ASN A 114 13.79 -21.63 -28.98
C ASN A 114 13.39 -22.94 -28.30
N LEU A 115 13.43 -22.97 -26.96
CA LEU A 115 12.97 -24.11 -26.18
C LEU A 115 11.46 -24.37 -26.42
N ARG A 116 10.63 -23.33 -26.34
CA ARG A 116 9.19 -23.43 -26.64
C ARG A 116 8.91 -23.92 -28.06
N GLU A 117 9.70 -23.49 -29.05
CA GLU A 117 9.56 -23.98 -30.43
C GLU A 117 9.90 -25.46 -30.55
N ASN A 118 10.91 -25.94 -29.82
CA ASN A 118 11.25 -27.36 -29.75
C ASN A 118 10.16 -28.16 -29.03
N ASP A 119 9.64 -27.67 -27.89
CA ASP A 119 8.52 -28.29 -27.16
C ASP A 119 7.27 -28.40 -28.04
N LEU A 120 7.04 -27.42 -28.92
CA LEU A 120 5.92 -27.47 -29.85
C LEU A 120 6.09 -28.58 -30.89
N LYS A 121 7.33 -28.82 -31.35
CA LYS A 121 7.64 -29.94 -32.27
C LYS A 121 7.45 -31.28 -31.58
N THR A 122 7.93 -31.44 -30.35
CA THR A 122 7.77 -32.68 -29.57
C THR A 122 6.31 -32.97 -29.29
N LEU A 123 5.53 -31.98 -28.83
CA LEU A 123 4.09 -32.15 -28.60
C LEU A 123 3.31 -32.50 -29.87
N LYS A 124 3.72 -31.97 -31.04
CA LYS A 124 3.12 -32.34 -32.32
C LYS A 124 3.41 -33.79 -32.70
N HIS A 125 4.61 -34.28 -32.39
CA HIS A 125 4.97 -35.68 -32.56
C HIS A 125 4.14 -36.57 -31.64
N GLU A 126 4.11 -36.26 -30.34
CA GLU A 126 3.33 -37.00 -29.32
C GLU A 126 1.83 -37.03 -29.66
N LEU A 127 1.29 -35.95 -30.24
CA LEU A 127 -0.11 -35.92 -30.67
C LEU A 127 -0.43 -36.96 -31.74
N ASN A 128 0.54 -37.27 -32.61
CA ASN A 128 0.38 -38.24 -33.69
C ASN A 128 0.51 -39.68 -33.16
N GLU A 129 1.38 -39.90 -32.17
CA GLU A 129 1.66 -41.23 -31.60
C GLU A 129 0.63 -41.66 -30.56
N THR A 130 0.11 -40.70 -29.78
CA THR A 130 -0.85 -41.04 -28.74
C THR A 130 -2.15 -41.56 -29.34
N THR A 131 -2.82 -42.47 -28.62
CA THR A 131 -4.13 -43.01 -29.01
C THR A 131 -5.22 -42.61 -28.03
N ASP A 132 -4.90 -42.55 -26.73
CA ASP A 132 -5.85 -42.22 -25.67
C ASP A 132 -6.49 -40.82 -25.85
N PRO A 133 -7.83 -40.71 -25.84
CA PRO A 133 -8.52 -39.44 -26.06
C PRO A 133 -8.22 -38.39 -24.99
N LYS A 134 -8.01 -38.79 -23.72
CA LYS A 134 -7.77 -37.84 -22.62
C LYS A 134 -6.41 -37.18 -22.75
N THR A 135 -5.37 -37.95 -23.02
CA THR A 135 -4.02 -37.43 -23.30
C THR A 135 -3.98 -36.60 -24.58
N LYS A 136 -4.63 -37.02 -25.67
CA LYS A 136 -4.76 -36.19 -26.89
C LYS A 136 -5.36 -34.82 -26.61
N ALA A 137 -6.41 -34.73 -25.81
CA ALA A 137 -7.02 -33.46 -25.47
C ALA A 137 -6.06 -32.55 -24.70
N LYS A 138 -5.29 -33.11 -23.75
CA LYS A 138 -4.26 -32.38 -23.01
C LYS A 138 -3.15 -31.87 -23.94
N ILE A 139 -2.65 -32.71 -24.85
CA ILE A 139 -1.59 -32.33 -25.80
C ILE A 139 -2.08 -31.22 -26.73
N LYS A 140 -3.30 -31.32 -27.29
CA LYS A 140 -3.90 -30.26 -28.11
C LYS A 140 -3.99 -28.93 -27.36
N TYR A 141 -4.39 -28.96 -26.09
CA TYR A 141 -4.43 -27.77 -25.25
C TYR A 141 -3.05 -27.15 -25.05
N LEU A 142 -2.02 -27.96 -24.78
CA LEU A 142 -0.65 -27.48 -24.61
C LEU A 142 -0.09 -26.87 -25.90
N ILE A 143 -0.32 -27.50 -27.05
CA ILE A 143 0.05 -26.95 -28.36
C ILE A 143 -0.60 -25.59 -28.57
N GLN A 144 -1.92 -25.48 -28.36
CA GLN A 144 -2.63 -24.21 -28.51
C GLN A 144 -2.06 -23.13 -27.59
N ARG A 145 -1.74 -23.49 -26.33
CA ARG A 145 -1.15 -22.56 -25.36
C ARG A 145 0.21 -22.06 -25.82
N LEU A 146 1.12 -22.94 -26.26
CA LEU A 146 2.45 -22.57 -26.74
C LEU A 146 2.38 -21.75 -28.04
N GLU A 147 1.52 -22.13 -28.98
CA GLU A 147 1.29 -21.38 -30.22
C GLU A 147 0.80 -19.95 -29.93
N ASN A 148 -0.10 -19.79 -28.96
CA ASN A 148 -0.56 -18.47 -28.54
C ASN A 148 0.56 -17.65 -27.89
N GLN A 149 1.38 -18.26 -27.03
CA GLN A 149 2.52 -17.58 -26.41
C GLN A 149 3.52 -17.09 -27.46
N LEU A 150 3.93 -17.95 -28.40
CA LEU A 150 4.84 -17.57 -29.48
C LEU A 150 4.24 -16.49 -30.39
N ARG A 151 2.94 -16.56 -30.68
CA ARG A 151 2.25 -15.55 -31.49
C ARG A 151 2.24 -14.18 -30.80
N GLU A 152 1.92 -14.12 -29.52
CA GLU A 152 1.93 -12.87 -28.76
C GLU A 152 3.34 -12.30 -28.62
N GLU A 153 4.33 -13.17 -28.45
CA GLU A 153 5.73 -12.75 -28.42
C GLU A 153 6.19 -12.14 -29.75
N LYS A 154 5.83 -12.75 -30.89
CA LYS A 154 6.11 -12.21 -32.24
C LYS A 154 5.46 -10.84 -32.44
N LYS A 155 4.16 -10.71 -32.11
CA LYS A 155 3.46 -9.42 -32.18
C LYS A 155 4.13 -8.33 -31.34
N ARG A 156 4.56 -8.68 -30.13
CA ARG A 156 5.27 -7.74 -29.25
C ARG A 156 6.61 -7.33 -29.86
N LYS A 157 7.40 -8.26 -30.39
CA LYS A 157 8.67 -7.98 -31.08
C LYS A 157 8.47 -7.07 -32.29
N GLU A 158 7.45 -7.31 -33.11
CA GLU A 158 7.11 -6.45 -34.25
C GLU A 158 6.75 -5.03 -33.80
N LYS A 159 5.97 -4.89 -32.73
CA LYS A 159 5.63 -3.58 -32.16
C LYS A 159 6.87 -2.85 -31.65
N GLU A 160 7.72 -3.54 -30.88
CA GLU A 160 8.99 -2.98 -30.38
C GLU A 160 9.92 -2.59 -31.53
N LYS A 161 9.94 -3.35 -32.63
CA LYS A 161 10.71 -3.04 -33.84
C LYS A 161 10.21 -1.75 -34.51
N LYS A 162 8.89 -1.62 -34.72
CA LYS A 162 8.28 -0.40 -35.27
C LYS A 162 8.59 0.83 -34.41
N GLU A 163 8.45 0.72 -33.09
CA GLU A 163 8.79 1.82 -32.17
C GLU A 163 10.27 2.18 -32.21
N ARG A 164 11.16 1.20 -32.42
CA ARG A 164 12.59 1.43 -32.58
C ARG A 164 12.92 2.11 -33.90
N GLU A 165 12.26 1.72 -34.98
CA GLU A 165 12.38 2.34 -36.31
C GLU A 165 11.93 3.80 -36.28
N GLU A 166 10.75 4.09 -35.72
CA GLU A 166 10.26 5.46 -35.55
C GLU A 166 11.26 6.34 -34.77
N LYS A 167 11.87 5.79 -33.70
CA LYS A 167 12.89 6.50 -32.93
C LYS A 167 14.17 6.74 -33.72
N LYS A 168 14.59 5.78 -34.55
CA LYS A 168 15.77 5.94 -35.41
C LYS A 168 15.53 7.03 -36.45
N GLU A 169 14.40 7.03 -37.13
CA GLU A 169 14.01 8.09 -38.09
C GLU A 169 14.06 9.48 -37.44
N VAL A 170 13.52 9.62 -36.23
CA VAL A 170 13.59 10.88 -35.47
C VAL A 170 15.03 11.26 -35.13
N LEU A 171 15.87 10.31 -34.71
CA LEU A 171 17.27 10.60 -34.41
C LEU A 171 18.04 11.03 -35.66
N ASP A 172 17.76 10.42 -36.81
CA ASP A 172 18.48 10.71 -38.06
C ASP A 172 18.08 12.07 -38.64
N THR A 173 16.80 12.47 -38.55
CA THR A 173 16.36 13.84 -38.90
C THR A 173 17.02 14.91 -38.02
N ILE A 174 17.13 14.65 -36.71
CA ILE A 174 17.84 15.55 -35.79
C ILE A 174 19.31 15.66 -36.15
N LYS A 175 19.99 14.55 -36.49
CA LYS A 175 21.40 14.57 -36.92
C LYS A 175 21.61 15.37 -38.20
N GLN A 176 20.64 15.36 -39.11
CA GLN A 176 20.64 16.16 -40.33
C GLN A 176 20.41 17.66 -40.06
N GLY A 177 20.04 18.04 -38.84
CA GLY A 177 19.71 19.42 -38.46
C GLY A 177 18.28 19.83 -38.81
N GLU A 178 17.46 18.89 -39.29
CA GLU A 178 16.04 19.12 -39.59
C GLU A 178 15.17 19.01 -38.32
N LYS A 179 13.99 19.63 -38.35
CA LYS A 179 13.05 19.57 -37.23
C LYS A 179 12.33 18.21 -37.21
N PRO A 180 12.44 17.40 -36.14
CA PRO A 180 11.81 16.08 -36.08
C PRO A 180 10.29 16.17 -36.06
N ALA A 181 9.63 15.32 -36.86
CA ALA A 181 8.18 15.21 -36.91
C ALA A 181 7.67 14.03 -36.06
N PHE A 182 6.83 14.31 -35.08
CA PHE A 182 6.24 13.28 -34.21
C PHE A 182 4.80 12.98 -34.60
N LYS A 183 4.52 11.74 -35.03
CA LYS A 183 3.16 11.28 -35.35
C LYS A 183 2.27 11.26 -34.11
N LYS A 184 1.06 11.81 -34.21
CA LYS A 184 0.06 11.77 -33.13
C LYS A 184 -0.42 10.35 -32.87
N LYS A 185 -0.95 10.09 -31.67
CA LYS A 185 -1.50 8.77 -31.32
C LYS A 185 -2.65 8.34 -32.24
N SER A 186 -3.47 9.28 -32.72
CA SER A 186 -4.55 9.03 -33.68
C SER A 186 -4.01 8.58 -35.03
N GLU A 187 -3.02 9.28 -35.57
CA GLU A 187 -2.36 8.96 -36.84
C GLU A 187 -1.71 7.57 -36.79
N LYS A 188 -1.00 7.26 -35.69
CA LYS A 188 -0.44 5.91 -35.48
C LYS A 188 -1.51 4.81 -35.48
N LYS A 189 -2.70 5.07 -34.93
CA LYS A 189 -3.81 4.11 -34.97
C LYS A 189 -4.31 3.90 -36.40
N VAL A 190 -4.45 4.96 -37.19
CA VAL A 190 -4.85 4.87 -38.60
C VAL A 190 -3.83 4.08 -39.40
N LEU A 191 -2.54 4.39 -39.26
CA LEU A 191 -1.45 3.66 -39.93
C LEU A 191 -1.45 2.17 -39.56
N ASN A 192 -1.62 1.84 -38.28
CA ASN A 192 -1.71 0.45 -37.83
C ASN A 192 -2.97 -0.26 -38.38
N LEU A 193 -4.09 0.44 -38.53
CA LEU A 193 -5.28 -0.11 -39.17
C LEU A 193 -5.03 -0.38 -40.65
N VAL A 194 -4.48 0.58 -41.37
CA VAL A 194 -4.12 0.41 -42.80
C VAL A 194 -3.22 -0.81 -42.98
N SER A 195 -2.15 -0.93 -42.21
CA SER A 195 -1.25 -2.09 -42.29
C SER A 195 -1.96 -3.41 -41.98
N GLN A 196 -2.87 -3.43 -41.00
CA GLN A 196 -3.66 -4.64 -40.70
C GLN A 196 -4.59 -5.04 -41.85
N TYR A 197 -5.24 -4.07 -42.49
CA TYR A 197 -6.13 -4.33 -43.63
C TYR A 197 -5.36 -4.78 -44.87
N GLU A 198 -4.16 -4.24 -45.11
CA GLU A 198 -3.25 -4.70 -46.15
C GLU A 198 -2.79 -6.13 -45.90
N GLU A 199 -2.36 -6.45 -44.68
CA GLU A 199 -2.03 -7.83 -44.32
C GLU A 199 -3.21 -8.79 -44.54
N LEU A 200 -4.42 -8.39 -44.18
CA LEU A 200 -5.64 -9.19 -44.39
C LEU A 200 -5.97 -9.35 -45.88
N LYS A 201 -5.69 -8.33 -46.70
CA LYS A 201 -5.83 -8.36 -48.15
C LYS A 201 -4.84 -9.36 -48.74
N ASN A 202 -3.57 -9.27 -48.35
CA ASN A 202 -2.50 -10.17 -48.79
C ASN A 202 -2.75 -11.63 -48.36
N LYS A 203 -3.28 -11.84 -47.16
CA LYS A 203 -3.70 -13.16 -46.65
C LYS A 203 -5.02 -13.67 -47.26
N GLY A 204 -5.70 -12.91 -48.12
CA GLY A 204 -6.98 -13.28 -48.75
C GLY A 204 -8.20 -13.27 -47.80
N ASN A 205 -8.02 -12.87 -46.53
CA ASN A 205 -9.04 -12.97 -45.48
C ASN A 205 -9.88 -11.68 -45.29
N LEU A 206 -9.63 -10.65 -46.09
CA LEU A 206 -10.26 -9.34 -45.97
C LEU A 206 -11.79 -9.40 -46.06
N LYS A 207 -12.35 -10.07 -47.08
CA LYS A 207 -13.80 -10.19 -47.28
C LYS A 207 -14.49 -10.80 -46.06
N LYS A 208 -13.92 -11.87 -45.51
CA LYS A 208 -14.41 -12.56 -44.30
C LYS A 208 -14.34 -11.67 -43.06
N HIS A 209 -13.27 -10.89 -42.92
CA HIS A 209 -13.13 -9.93 -41.83
C HIS A 209 -14.22 -8.84 -41.89
N ILE A 210 -14.43 -8.24 -43.06
CA ILE A 210 -15.49 -7.24 -43.29
C ILE A 210 -16.87 -7.82 -43.00
N GLN A 211 -17.14 -9.05 -43.46
CA GLN A 211 -18.43 -9.71 -43.20
C GLN A 211 -18.68 -9.91 -41.70
N ARG A 212 -17.67 -10.36 -40.94
CA ARG A 212 -17.77 -10.50 -39.48
C ARG A 212 -18.00 -9.15 -38.80
N LEU A 213 -17.29 -8.10 -39.25
CA LEU A 213 -17.45 -6.75 -38.72
C LEU A 213 -18.87 -6.22 -38.97
N ARG A 214 -19.41 -6.39 -40.19
CA ARG A 214 -20.80 -6.04 -40.53
C ARG A 214 -21.80 -6.78 -39.64
N LYS A 215 -21.63 -8.09 -39.43
CA LYS A 215 -22.48 -8.88 -38.52
C LYS A 215 -22.42 -8.37 -37.08
N LYS A 216 -21.22 -8.06 -36.58
CA LYS A 216 -21.02 -7.52 -35.22
C LYS A 216 -21.67 -6.15 -35.04
N ASN A 217 -21.51 -5.25 -36.02
CA ASN A 217 -22.11 -3.92 -35.98
C ASN A 217 -23.65 -4.02 -36.02
N LYS A 218 -24.21 -4.80 -36.95
CA LYS A 218 -25.66 -5.06 -37.01
C LYS A 218 -26.23 -5.55 -35.68
N HIS A 219 -25.52 -6.44 -34.99
CA HIS A 219 -25.95 -6.92 -33.67
C HIS A 219 -25.89 -5.81 -32.59
N LYS A 220 -24.83 -5.01 -32.57
CA LYS A 220 -24.72 -3.86 -31.66
C LYS A 220 -25.79 -2.80 -31.92
N ASP A 221 -26.08 -2.51 -33.18
CA ASP A 221 -27.08 -1.52 -33.57
C ASP A 221 -28.47 -1.99 -33.14
N ARG A 222 -28.80 -3.28 -33.31
CA ARG A 222 -30.03 -3.88 -32.78
C ARG A 222 -30.13 -3.77 -31.26
N ALA A 223 -29.04 -4.04 -30.54
CA ALA A 223 -29.02 -3.92 -29.09
C ALA A 223 -29.27 -2.47 -28.63
N LYS A 224 -28.62 -1.49 -29.28
CA LYS A 224 -28.84 -0.06 -29.02
C LYS A 224 -30.28 0.37 -29.32
N LEU A 225 -30.83 -0.03 -30.46
CA LEU A 225 -32.22 0.30 -30.81
C LEU A 225 -33.20 -0.26 -29.78
N LYS A 226 -32.95 -1.48 -29.27
CA LYS A 226 -33.76 -2.07 -28.20
C LYS A 226 -33.66 -1.31 -26.88
N THR A 227 -32.48 -0.77 -26.53
CA THR A 227 -32.34 0.04 -25.30
C THR A 227 -33.08 1.37 -25.41
N TYR A 228 -33.03 2.05 -26.57
CA TYR A 228 -33.78 3.30 -26.80
C TYR A 228 -35.30 3.13 -26.88
N GLN A 229 -35.81 1.91 -27.04
CA GLN A 229 -37.25 1.62 -27.03
C GLN A 229 -37.79 1.29 -25.63
N MET A 230 -36.93 1.15 -24.63
CA MET A 230 -37.28 0.80 -23.25
C MET A 230 -37.10 1.98 -22.26
N GLU A 231 -36.54 3.09 -22.72
CA GLU A 231 -36.50 4.40 -22.05
C GLU A 231 -37.65 5.27 -22.57
#